data_AF-A7RGQ5-F1
#
_entry.id   AF-A7RGQ5-F1
#
_cell.length_a   1.000
_cell.length_b   1.000
_cell.length_c   1.000
_cell.angle_alpha   90.00
_cell.angle_beta   90.00
_cell.angle_gamma   90.00
#
_symmetry.space_group_name_H-M   'P 1'
#
loop_
_entity.id
_entity.type
_entity.pdbx_description
1 polymer ?
#
loop_
_entity_poly.entity_id
_entity_poly.type
_entity_poly.pdbx_seq_one_letter_code
_entity_poly.pdbx_strand_id
1 'polypeptide(L)'
;MKLHFKLEGSVNGHCFEIQGEGEGKPFEGEQWAKHCVVKGKHLPFSLDIIMPNITFAKYPDGMTGFFKAAVVNGGLSWERTMAFEDRGYCTAVNTSELKNGRLHYHTTFHGINLNPEKPLMQKRTMGWLPSVETNIPRGDTLVGDINMLLKVNDGSFLRVKFETVYRYVNLYQKSQVSS
;
A
#
# COMPACT_ATOMS: atom_id res chain seq x y z
N MET A 1 -4.84 -12.95 -12.07
CA MET A 1 -4.20 -11.75 -12.63
C MET A 1 -2.76 -11.70 -12.15
N LYS A 2 -1.79 -11.52 -13.04
CA LYS A 2 -0.37 -11.38 -12.67
C LYS A 2 -0.07 -9.96 -12.19
N LEU A 3 0.86 -9.85 -11.25
CA LEU A 3 1.26 -8.61 -10.59
C LEU A 3 2.76 -8.39 -10.74
N HIS A 4 3.16 -7.14 -10.94
CA HIS A 4 4.54 -6.70 -10.83
C HIS A 4 4.59 -5.53 -9.84
N PHE A 5 5.54 -5.56 -8.92
CA PHE A 5 5.72 -4.56 -7.89
C PHE A 5 7.10 -3.91 -8.07
N LYS A 6 7.10 -2.58 -8.14
CA LYS A 6 8.30 -1.78 -7.91
C LYS A 6 8.00 -0.84 -6.75
N LEU A 7 8.81 -0.91 -5.70
CA LEU A 7 8.71 -0.03 -4.56
C LEU A 7 10.08 0.56 -4.28
N GLU A 8 10.15 1.89 -4.19
CA GLU A 8 11.38 2.60 -3.87
C GLU A 8 11.12 3.66 -2.82
N GLY A 9 12.13 4.00 -2.03
CA GLY A 9 11.87 4.88 -0.91
C GLY A 9 13.02 5.05 0.05
N SER A 10 12.71 5.67 1.19
CA SER A 10 13.63 5.85 2.30
C SER A 10 12.93 5.69 3.64
N VAL A 11 13.64 5.14 4.62
CA VAL A 11 13.20 5.07 6.01
C VAL A 11 14.30 5.63 6.89
N ASN A 12 14.02 6.71 7.64
CA ASN A 12 15.01 7.43 8.43
C ASN A 12 16.31 7.74 7.65
N GLY A 13 16.18 8.11 6.38
CA GLY A 13 17.31 8.40 5.49
C GLY A 13 17.96 7.18 4.83
N HIS A 14 17.62 5.95 5.22
CA HIS A 14 18.11 4.74 4.55
C HIS A 14 17.30 4.47 3.28
N CYS A 15 17.92 4.69 2.11
CA CYS A 15 17.28 4.43 0.81
C CYS A 15 17.25 2.95 0.45
N PHE A 16 16.17 2.50 -0.19
CA PHE A 16 15.98 1.12 -0.61
C PHE A 16 15.12 1.00 -1.87
N GLU A 17 15.21 -0.16 -2.52
CA GLU A 17 14.33 -0.55 -3.61
C GLU A 17 13.96 -2.03 -3.44
N ILE A 18 12.67 -2.32 -3.60
CA ILE A 18 12.09 -3.65 -3.57
C ILE A 18 11.38 -3.89 -4.91
N GLN A 19 11.63 -5.04 -5.50
CA GLN A 19 10.89 -5.52 -6.64
C GLN A 19 10.15 -6.80 -6.27
N GLY A 20 9.03 -7.05 -6.92
CA GLY A 20 8.26 -8.24 -6.64
C GLY A 20 7.43 -8.71 -7.83
N GLU A 21 7.15 -10.00 -7.82
CA GLU A 21 6.20 -10.61 -8.74
C GLU A 21 5.17 -11.39 -7.92
N GLY A 22 3.94 -11.37 -8.41
CA GLY A 22 2.86 -12.06 -7.75
C GLY A 22 1.71 -12.36 -8.68
N GLU A 23 0.66 -12.84 -8.07
CA GLU A 23 -0.60 -13.09 -8.73
C GLU A 23 -1.73 -12.96 -7.71
N GLY A 24 -2.95 -12.87 -8.22
CA GLY A 24 -4.11 -12.86 -7.36
C GLY A 24 -5.39 -13.05 -8.13
N LYS A 25 -6.46 -13.15 -7.36
CA LYS A 25 -7.83 -13.36 -7.80
C LYS A 25 -8.65 -12.12 -7.41
N PRO A 26 -8.79 -11.14 -8.32
CA PRO A 26 -9.36 -9.83 -7.99
C PRO A 26 -10.81 -9.89 -7.50
N PHE A 27 -11.56 -10.88 -7.97
CA PHE A 27 -12.96 -11.08 -7.59
C PHE A 27 -13.12 -11.83 -6.26
N GLU A 28 -12.14 -12.64 -5.87
CA GLU A 28 -12.12 -13.38 -4.60
C GLU A 28 -11.44 -12.57 -3.47
N GLY A 29 -10.74 -11.49 -3.82
CA GLY A 29 -10.03 -10.65 -2.84
C GLY A 29 -8.71 -11.24 -2.36
N GLU A 30 -8.14 -12.19 -3.11
CA GLU A 30 -6.92 -12.90 -2.74
C GLU A 30 -5.74 -12.43 -3.58
N GLN A 31 -4.57 -12.26 -2.96
CA GLN A 31 -3.31 -12.01 -3.65
C GLN A 31 -2.13 -12.60 -2.89
N TRP A 32 -1.07 -12.93 -3.63
CA TRP A 32 0.20 -13.37 -3.07
C TRP A 32 1.33 -12.92 -3.97
N ALA A 33 2.47 -12.58 -3.36
CA ALA A 33 3.61 -12.05 -4.09
C ALA A 33 4.92 -12.39 -3.37
N LYS A 34 5.97 -12.56 -4.16
CA LYS A 34 7.35 -12.64 -3.68
C LYS A 34 7.99 -11.28 -3.87
N HIS A 35 8.66 -10.80 -2.83
CA HIS A 35 9.33 -9.51 -2.80
C HIS A 35 10.83 -9.71 -2.55
N CYS A 36 11.65 -8.97 -3.27
CA CYS A 36 13.10 -9.01 -3.20
C CYS A 36 13.63 -7.58 -3.01
N VAL A 37 14.47 -7.38 -1.99
CA VAL A 37 15.21 -6.13 -1.84
C VAL A 37 16.34 -6.13 -2.87
N VAL A 38 16.28 -5.19 -3.83
CA VAL A 38 17.26 -5.08 -4.92
C VAL A 38 18.25 -3.92 -4.71
N LYS A 39 17.91 -2.94 -3.86
CA LYS A 39 18.83 -1.89 -3.38
C LYS A 39 18.60 -1.61 -1.90
N GLY A 40 19.65 -1.14 -1.22
CA GLY A 40 19.60 -0.82 0.22
C GLY A 40 20.07 -1.94 1.15
N LYS A 41 20.56 -3.07 0.60
CA LYS A 41 21.08 -4.23 1.35
C LYS A 41 20.09 -4.70 2.44
N HIS A 42 20.59 -5.07 3.62
CA HIS A 42 19.76 -5.45 4.76
C HIS A 42 18.97 -4.24 5.25
N LEU A 43 17.64 -4.32 5.18
CA LEU A 43 16.78 -3.23 5.67
C LEU A 43 16.95 -3.10 7.19
N PRO A 44 17.24 -1.89 7.71
CA PRO A 44 17.42 -1.64 9.14
C PRO A 44 16.10 -1.47 9.89
N PHE A 45 15.00 -1.92 9.29
CA PHE A 45 13.64 -1.79 9.80
C PHE A 45 12.83 -3.02 9.38
N SER A 46 11.68 -3.23 10.01
CA SER A 46 10.80 -4.34 9.69
C SER A 46 10.13 -4.19 8.32
N LEU A 47 10.13 -5.26 7.53
CA LEU A 47 9.46 -5.29 6.22
C LEU A 47 7.93 -5.15 6.35
N ASP A 48 7.36 -5.46 7.52
CA ASP A 48 5.92 -5.40 7.78
C ASP A 48 5.29 -4.05 7.42
N ILE A 49 6.04 -2.94 7.54
CA ILE A 49 5.53 -1.58 7.32
C ILE A 49 5.25 -1.28 5.85
N ILE A 50 5.80 -2.10 4.95
CA ILE A 50 5.68 -1.97 3.50
C ILE A 50 4.54 -2.86 2.96
N MET A 51 4.11 -3.85 3.73
CA MET A 51 3.18 -4.90 3.28
C MET A 51 1.72 -4.47 3.10
N PRO A 52 1.16 -3.44 3.78
CA PRO A 52 -0.21 -3.01 3.54
C PRO A 52 -0.37 -2.38 2.14
N ASN A 53 -0.52 -3.20 1.10
CA ASN A 53 -0.87 -2.82 -0.26
C ASN A 53 -2.15 -3.59 -0.64
N ILE A 54 -3.25 -2.87 -0.85
CA ILE A 54 -4.54 -3.48 -1.16
C ILE A 54 -4.98 -3.02 -2.54
N THR A 55 -5.29 -3.98 -3.40
CA THR A 55 -5.94 -3.71 -4.69
C THR A 55 -7.07 -4.70 -4.99
N PHE A 56 -7.07 -5.86 -4.34
CA PHE A 56 -8.06 -6.91 -4.56
C PHE A 56 -8.98 -7.04 -3.35
N ALA A 57 -10.27 -6.87 -3.60
CA ALA A 57 -11.32 -7.05 -2.61
C ALA A 57 -12.51 -7.76 -3.25
N LYS A 58 -13.08 -8.73 -2.52
CA LYS A 58 -14.36 -9.34 -2.87
C LYS A 58 -15.46 -8.37 -2.46
N TYR A 59 -16.09 -7.77 -3.44
CA TYR A 59 -17.29 -6.95 -3.24
C TYR A 59 -18.53 -7.84 -3.20
N PRO A 60 -19.54 -7.53 -2.35
CA PRO A 60 -20.83 -8.19 -2.38
C PRO A 60 -21.51 -8.08 -3.75
N ASP A 61 -22.41 -9.01 -4.04
CA ASP A 61 -23.20 -9.00 -5.27
C ASP A 61 -24.01 -7.70 -5.39
N GLY A 62 -24.05 -7.13 -6.60
CA GLY A 62 -24.73 -5.87 -6.88
C GLY A 62 -23.97 -4.60 -6.48
N MET A 63 -22.79 -4.70 -5.85
CA MET A 63 -21.95 -3.54 -5.54
C MET A 63 -20.90 -3.29 -6.62
N THR A 64 -20.84 -2.06 -7.15
CA THR A 64 -19.76 -1.65 -8.06
C THR A 64 -18.43 -1.61 -7.31
N GLY A 65 -17.50 -2.49 -7.67
CA GLY A 65 -16.18 -2.51 -7.06
C GLY A 65 -15.31 -1.35 -7.55
N PHE A 66 -15.10 -0.33 -6.72
CA PHE A 66 -14.28 0.86 -7.04
C PHE A 66 -12.91 0.46 -7.61
N PHE A 67 -12.17 -0.41 -6.92
CA PHE A 67 -10.84 -0.85 -7.35
C PHE A 67 -10.87 -1.61 -8.69
N LYS A 68 -11.90 -2.44 -8.89
CA LYS A 68 -12.09 -3.20 -10.14
C LYS A 68 -12.35 -2.25 -11.30
N ALA A 69 -13.25 -1.28 -11.10
CA ALA A 69 -13.51 -0.23 -12.07
C ALA A 69 -12.26 0.59 -12.37
N ALA A 70 -11.45 0.93 -11.36
CA ALA A 70 -10.22 1.70 -11.56
C ALA A 70 -9.19 0.96 -12.42
N VAL A 71 -8.95 -0.32 -12.13
CA VAL A 71 -8.02 -1.16 -12.91
C VAL A 71 -8.50 -1.32 -14.36
N VAL A 72 -9.81 -1.52 -14.60
CA VAL A 72 -10.38 -1.64 -15.95
C VAL A 72 -10.33 -0.31 -16.71
N ASN A 73 -10.55 0.81 -16.03
CA ASN A 73 -10.63 2.15 -16.66
C ASN A 73 -9.27 2.86 -16.78
N GLY A 74 -8.16 2.12 -16.72
CA GLY A 74 -6.84 2.64 -17.03
C GLY A 74 -5.95 2.96 -15.83
N GLY A 75 -6.36 2.59 -14.61
CA GLY A 75 -5.47 2.55 -13.46
C GLY A 75 -6.08 3.10 -12.17
N LEU A 76 -5.44 2.74 -11.06
CA LEU A 76 -5.71 3.22 -9.71
C LEU A 76 -4.48 3.97 -9.21
N SER A 77 -4.68 5.14 -8.60
CA SER A 77 -3.67 5.76 -7.76
C SER A 77 -4.16 5.86 -6.33
N TRP A 78 -3.23 5.83 -5.39
CA TRP A 78 -3.54 6.12 -4.00
C TRP A 78 -2.39 6.79 -3.29
N GLU A 79 -2.75 7.61 -2.31
CA GLU A 79 -1.82 8.25 -1.39
C GLU A 79 -2.24 7.86 0.02
N ARG A 80 -1.26 7.52 0.85
CA ARG A 80 -1.48 6.97 2.17
C ARG A 80 -0.56 7.60 3.18
N THR A 81 -1.10 7.85 4.36
CA THR A 81 -0.32 8.18 5.55
C THR A 81 -0.47 7.06 6.58
N MET A 82 0.56 6.88 7.39
CA MET A 82 0.59 5.90 8.48
C MET A 82 1.17 6.62 9.71
N ALA A 83 0.31 6.94 10.67
CA ALA A 83 0.69 7.56 11.93
C ALA A 83 0.77 6.49 13.02
N PHE A 84 1.98 6.22 13.51
CA PHE A 84 2.24 5.24 14.55
C PHE A 84 2.03 5.87 15.92
N GLU A 85 1.50 5.12 16.88
CA GLU A 85 1.28 5.63 18.25
C GLU A 85 2.58 6.02 18.97
N ASP A 86 3.72 5.48 18.53
CA ASP A 86 5.05 5.82 19.05
C ASP A 86 5.69 7.06 18.36
N ARG A 87 4.88 7.81 17.60
CA ARG A 87 5.23 9.04 16.84
C ARG A 87 6.02 8.80 15.56
N GLY A 88 6.24 7.54 15.18
CA GLY A 88 6.65 7.21 13.83
C GLY A 88 5.65 7.71 12.78
N TYR A 89 6.13 8.06 11.59
CA TYR A 89 5.26 8.49 10.50
C TYR A 89 5.76 8.00 9.16
N CYS A 90 4.87 7.40 8.36
CA CYS A 90 5.17 7.01 7.00
C CYS A 90 4.15 7.58 6.00
N THR A 91 4.61 7.82 4.79
CA THR A 91 3.78 8.13 3.62
C THR A 91 4.08 7.17 2.50
N ALA A 92 3.06 6.80 1.73
CA ALA A 92 3.22 6.00 0.53
C ALA A 92 2.34 6.55 -0.58
N VAL A 93 2.88 6.62 -1.79
CA VAL A 93 2.15 7.02 -3.00
C VAL A 93 2.30 5.89 -4.00
N ASN A 94 1.19 5.45 -4.58
CA ASN A 94 1.17 4.39 -5.56
C ASN A 94 0.42 4.80 -6.82
N THR A 95 0.94 4.31 -7.94
CA THR A 95 0.20 4.23 -9.20
C THR A 95 0.17 2.79 -9.67
N SER A 96 -0.98 2.41 -10.22
CA SER A 96 -1.27 1.07 -10.71
C SER A 96 -1.77 1.15 -12.14
N GLU A 97 -1.19 0.38 -13.05
CA GLU A 97 -1.59 0.33 -14.45
C GLU A 97 -1.70 -1.11 -14.97
N LEU A 98 -2.70 -1.37 -15.82
CA LEU A 98 -2.85 -2.66 -16.48
C LEU A 98 -2.14 -2.61 -17.85
N LYS A 99 -1.05 -3.35 -18.00
CA LYS A 99 -0.27 -3.47 -19.25
C LYS A 99 -0.19 -4.92 -19.66
N ASN A 100 -0.61 -5.24 -20.88
CA ASN A 100 -0.53 -6.59 -21.47
C ASN A 100 -1.09 -7.69 -20.53
N GLY A 101 -2.21 -7.42 -19.84
CA GLY A 101 -2.84 -8.35 -18.91
C GLY A 101 -2.12 -8.55 -17.57
N ARG A 102 -1.08 -7.75 -17.29
CA ARG A 102 -0.35 -7.71 -16.01
C ARG A 102 -0.60 -6.36 -15.34
N LEU A 103 -0.86 -6.38 -14.04
CA LEU A 103 -1.04 -5.17 -13.24
C LEU A 103 0.31 -4.77 -12.64
N HIS A 104 0.77 -3.56 -12.95
CA HIS A 104 2.04 -3.01 -12.50
C HIS A 104 1.79 -1.96 -11.42
N TYR A 105 2.35 -2.20 -10.23
CA TYR A 105 2.39 -1.25 -9.14
C TYR A 105 3.74 -0.55 -9.11
N HIS A 106 3.71 0.78 -9.03
CA HIS A 106 4.85 1.58 -8.66
C HIS A 106 4.50 2.35 -7.39
N THR A 107 5.23 2.08 -6.31
CA THR A 107 5.06 2.76 -5.02
C THR A 107 6.31 3.54 -4.65
N THR A 108 6.14 4.78 -4.20
CA THR A 108 7.17 5.53 -3.48
C THR A 108 6.83 5.55 -1.99
N PHE A 109 7.79 5.23 -1.13
CA PHE A 109 7.59 5.10 0.32
C PHE A 109 8.58 5.97 1.11
N HIS A 110 8.09 6.71 2.10
CA HIS A 110 8.93 7.50 3.00
C HIS A 110 8.54 7.28 4.45
N GLY A 111 9.49 6.87 5.28
CA GLY A 111 9.32 6.78 6.73
C GLY A 111 10.26 7.74 7.45
N ILE A 112 9.74 8.48 8.43
CA ILE A 112 10.48 9.44 9.25
C ILE A 112 10.12 9.27 10.73
N ASN A 113 11.01 9.74 11.60
CA ASN A 113 10.82 9.71 13.06
C ASN A 113 10.58 8.32 13.64
N LEU A 114 11.01 7.26 12.95
CA LEU A 114 10.91 5.89 13.47
C LEU A 114 12.00 5.69 14.53
N ASN A 115 11.60 5.48 15.79
CA ASN A 115 12.56 5.45 16.89
C ASN A 115 13.44 4.18 16.80
N PRO A 116 14.79 4.30 16.82
CA PRO A 116 15.72 3.18 16.75
C PRO A 116 15.50 2.10 17.81
N GLU A 117 15.00 2.45 19.00
CA GLU A 117 14.77 1.51 20.12
C GLU A 117 13.38 0.84 20.06
N LYS A 118 12.51 1.28 19.16
CA LYS A 118 11.13 0.78 19.04
C LYS A 118 11.04 -0.46 18.16
N PRO A 119 9.97 -1.26 18.30
CA PRO A 119 9.85 -2.58 17.67
C PRO A 119 10.09 -2.59 16.16
N LEU A 120 9.69 -1.52 15.46
CA LEU A 120 9.81 -1.39 14.02
C LEU A 120 11.27 -1.33 13.55
N MET A 121 12.09 -0.50 14.17
CA MET A 121 13.52 -0.38 13.84
C MET A 121 14.34 -1.55 14.41
N GLN A 122 13.91 -2.12 15.56
CA GLN A 122 14.50 -3.31 16.15
C GLN A 122 14.05 -4.63 15.49
N LYS A 123 13.21 -4.56 14.45
CA LYS A 123 12.69 -5.73 13.70
C LYS A 123 12.03 -6.78 14.61
N ARG A 124 11.32 -6.32 15.63
CA ARG A 124 10.61 -7.14 16.62
C ARG A 124 9.14 -7.38 16.25
N THR A 125 8.70 -6.90 15.09
CA THR A 125 7.30 -7.02 14.65
C THR A 125 7.04 -8.39 14.04
N MET A 126 5.79 -8.84 14.13
CA MET A 126 5.36 -10.22 13.81
C MET A 126 4.15 -10.23 12.86
N GLY A 127 4.02 -9.21 12.01
CA GLY A 127 2.91 -9.07 11.07
C GLY A 127 1.64 -8.45 11.66
N TRP A 128 0.76 -8.05 10.75
CA TRP A 128 -0.47 -7.33 11.04
C TRP A 128 -1.61 -8.25 11.50
N LEU A 129 -2.46 -7.75 12.40
CA LEU A 129 -3.77 -8.35 12.65
C LEU A 129 -4.75 -8.07 11.49
N PRO A 130 -5.77 -8.92 11.32
CA PRO A 130 -6.93 -8.59 10.49
C PRO A 130 -7.54 -7.24 10.90
N SER A 131 -8.07 -6.50 9.94
CA SER A 131 -8.55 -5.14 10.14
C SER A 131 -9.71 -4.84 9.19
N VAL A 132 -10.43 -3.74 9.47
CA VAL A 132 -11.58 -3.29 8.69
C VAL A 132 -11.34 -1.83 8.30
N GLU A 133 -11.34 -1.57 7.01
CA GLU A 133 -11.23 -0.21 6.46
C GLU A 133 -12.62 0.36 6.16
N THR A 134 -12.89 1.54 6.70
CA THR A 134 -14.09 2.30 6.34
C THR A 134 -13.80 3.08 5.06
N ASN A 135 -14.50 2.75 3.99
CA ASN A 135 -14.35 3.39 2.68
C ASN A 135 -15.48 4.43 2.48
N ILE A 136 -15.10 5.69 2.32
CA ILE A 136 -16.01 6.84 2.34
C ILE A 136 -15.90 7.60 1.01
N PRO A 137 -16.97 7.65 0.19
CA PRO A 137 -16.98 8.46 -1.02
C PRO A 137 -16.82 9.96 -0.72
N ARG A 138 -15.95 10.63 -1.48
CA ARG A 138 -15.66 12.07 -1.37
C ARG A 138 -15.42 12.65 -2.77
N GLY A 139 -16.48 13.13 -3.40
CA GLY A 139 -16.42 13.66 -4.76
C GLY A 139 -16.01 12.56 -5.75
N ASP A 140 -14.89 12.78 -6.44
CA ASP A 140 -14.26 11.85 -7.39
C ASP A 140 -13.26 10.88 -6.73
N THR A 141 -13.12 10.94 -5.40
CA THR A 141 -12.20 10.10 -4.62
C THR A 141 -12.92 9.15 -3.68
N LEU A 142 -12.22 8.11 -3.25
CA LEU A 142 -12.61 7.24 -2.15
C LEU A 142 -11.60 7.40 -1.02
N VAL A 143 -12.06 7.70 0.19
CA VAL A 143 -11.21 7.85 1.36
C VAL A 143 -11.33 6.60 2.24
N GLY A 144 -10.20 5.95 2.49
CA GLY A 144 -10.07 4.85 3.44
C GLY A 144 -9.58 5.36 4.79
N ASP A 145 -10.30 5.03 5.86
CA ASP A 145 -9.89 5.26 7.25
C ASP A 145 -9.83 3.92 7.99
N ILE A 146 -8.67 3.63 8.58
CA ILE A 146 -8.39 2.36 9.23
C ILE A 146 -7.39 2.51 10.37
N ASN A 147 -7.67 1.83 11.49
CA ASN A 147 -6.70 1.61 12.56
C ASN A 147 -6.25 0.15 12.49
N MET A 148 -4.95 -0.07 12.31
CA MET A 148 -4.36 -1.41 12.31
C MET A 148 -3.51 -1.64 13.55
N LEU A 149 -3.33 -2.92 13.90
CA LEU A 149 -2.50 -3.37 15.00
C LEU A 149 -1.40 -4.27 14.45
N LEU A 150 -0.14 -3.89 14.70
CA LEU A 150 1.04 -4.65 14.35
C LEU A 150 1.51 -5.45 15.57
N LYS A 151 1.59 -6.78 15.46
CA LYS A 151 2.06 -7.62 16.56
C LYS A 151 3.54 -7.39 16.83
N VAL A 152 3.93 -7.44 18.10
CA VAL A 152 5.33 -7.42 18.55
C VAL A 152 5.67 -8.74 19.24
N ASN A 153 6.92 -9.18 19.13
CA ASN A 153 7.39 -10.45 19.66
C ASN A 153 7.33 -10.59 21.19
N ASP A 154 7.17 -9.49 21.92
CA ASP A 154 6.93 -9.45 23.37
C ASP A 154 5.45 -9.60 23.76
N GLY A 155 4.57 -9.82 22.77
CA GLY A 155 3.13 -9.97 22.95
C GLY A 155 2.36 -8.64 22.95
N SER A 156 3.04 -7.50 22.88
CA SER A 156 2.40 -6.19 22.74
C SER A 156 1.94 -5.94 21.29
N PHE A 157 1.21 -4.84 21.10
CA PHE A 157 0.75 -4.37 19.80
C PHE A 157 1.18 -2.93 19.60
N LEU A 158 1.59 -2.61 18.37
CA LEU A 158 1.82 -1.24 17.92
C LEU A 158 0.61 -0.80 17.09
N ARG A 159 -0.12 0.20 17.58
CA ARG A 159 -1.25 0.80 16.85
C ARG A 159 -0.76 1.78 15.80
N VAL A 160 -1.38 1.72 14.62
CA VAL A 160 -1.11 2.61 13.50
C VAL A 160 -2.41 3.08 12.89
N LYS A 161 -2.57 4.41 12.77
CA LYS A 161 -3.69 5.02 12.04
C LYS A 161 -3.27 5.23 10.59
N PHE A 162 -4.08 4.70 9.69
CA PHE A 162 -3.92 4.84 8.25
C PHE A 162 -5.04 5.72 7.71
N GLU A 163 -4.65 6.66 6.86
CA GLU A 163 -5.59 7.42 6.04
C GLU A 163 -5.13 7.28 4.59
N THR A 164 -6.04 6.85 3.72
CA THR A 164 -5.75 6.61 2.31
C THR A 164 -6.73 7.39 1.44
N VAL A 165 -6.26 8.00 0.37
CA VAL A 165 -7.12 8.57 -0.67
C VAL A 165 -6.86 7.85 -1.98
N TYR A 166 -7.89 7.17 -2.48
CA TYR A 166 -7.88 6.41 -3.72
C TYR A 166 -8.51 7.22 -4.86
N ARG A 167 -7.93 7.15 -6.05
CA ARG A 167 -8.36 7.88 -7.26
C ARG A 167 -8.25 7.02 -8.51
N TYR A 168 -9.09 7.32 -9.49
CA TYR A 168 -8.89 6.84 -10.86
C TYR A 168 -7.69 7.56 -11.49
N VAL A 169 -6.83 6.82 -12.19
CA VAL A 169 -5.71 7.44 -12.94
C VAL A 169 -6.22 8.19 -14.18
N ASN A 170 -7.37 7.77 -14.73
CA ASN A 170 -7.96 8.39 -15.92
C ASN A 170 -9.34 8.97 -15.64
N LEU A 171 -9.36 10.23 -15.20
CA LEU A 171 -10.42 11.19 -15.51
C LEU A 171 -9.71 12.53 -15.78
N TYR A 172 -9.73 13.01 -17.03
CA TYR A 172 -9.37 14.40 -17.44
C TYR A 172 -7.93 14.84 -17.78
N GLN A 173 -6.88 14.01 -17.81
CA GLN A 173 -5.54 14.51 -18.26
C GLN A 173 -5.24 14.37 -19.77
N LYS A 174 -5.99 13.57 -20.54
CA LYS A 174 -5.77 13.44 -22.00
C LYS A 174 -6.49 14.48 -22.85
N SER A 175 -7.46 15.22 -22.33
CA SER A 175 -8.23 16.20 -23.10
C SER A 175 -7.71 17.65 -23.01
N GLN A 176 -6.59 17.90 -22.32
CA GLN A 176 -6.00 19.24 -22.19
C GLN A 176 -4.58 19.39 -22.77
N VAL A 177 -4.05 18.37 -23.45
CA VAL A 177 -2.74 18.45 -24.15
C VAL A 177 -2.91 18.46 -25.68
N SER A 178 -4.14 18.61 -26.17
CA SER A 178 -4.45 18.67 -27.61
C SER A 178 -5.48 19.76 -27.92
N SER A 179 -5.23 20.97 -27.44
CA SER A 179 -5.88 22.21 -27.90
C SER A 179 -4.85 23.33 -27.96
#